data_AF-A0A6P2K5Q9-F1
#
_entry.id   AF-A0A6P2K5Q9-F1
#
_cell.length_a   1.000
_cell.length_b   1.000
_cell.length_c   1.000
_cell.angle_alpha   90.00
_cell.angle_beta   90.00
_cell.angle_gamma   90.00
#
_symmetry.space_group_name_H-M   'P 1'
#
loop_
_entity.id
_entity.type
_entity.pdbx_description
1 polymer ?
#
loop_
_entity_poly.entity_id
_entity_poly.type
_entity_poly.pdbx_seq_one_letter_code
_entity_poly.pdbx_strand_id
1 'polypeptide(L)'
;MLVNTLQSLTDLLLSSVFASVNNLYHREPLKKQIDRQHARLYNAVTGRLPDQARKAASEHIRQCVEYLREIEQEEQRLVRSTLRLEGWT
;
A
#
# COMPACT_ATOMS: atom_id res chain seq x y z
N MET A 1 -21.45 4.35 -14.69
CA MET A 1 -20.79 3.15 -14.12
C MET A 1 -19.31 3.07 -14.51
N LEU A 2 -18.95 3.19 -15.80
CA LEU A 2 -17.55 3.11 -16.27
C LEU A 2 -16.63 4.21 -15.72
N VAL A 3 -17.12 5.47 -15.64
CA VAL A 3 -16.38 6.61 -15.06
C VAL A 3 -16.04 6.37 -13.58
N ASN A 4 -16.96 5.79 -12.80
CA ASN A 4 -16.69 5.44 -11.41
C ASN A 4 -15.60 4.36 -11.26
N THR A 5 -15.57 3.37 -12.17
CA THR A 5 -14.56 2.30 -12.15
C THR A 5 -13.18 2.84 -12.53
N LEU A 6 -13.12 3.74 -13.51
CA LEU A 6 -11.88 4.41 -13.94
C LEU A 6 -11.36 5.40 -12.89
N GLN A 7 -12.23 6.16 -12.24
CA GLN A 7 -11.85 7.06 -11.16
C GLN A 7 -11.28 6.29 -9.97
N SER A 8 -11.93 5.18 -9.58
CA SER A 8 -11.46 4.31 -8.50
C SER A 8 -10.10 3.69 -8.80
N LEU A 9 -9.83 3.31 -10.06
CA LEU A 9 -8.53 2.81 -10.52
C LEU A 9 -7.43 3.88 -10.44
N THR A 10 -7.76 5.12 -10.83
CA THR A 10 -6.82 6.25 -10.80
C THR A 10 -6.47 6.64 -9.36
N ASP A 11 -7.46 6.67 -8.46
CA ASP A 11 -7.27 6.98 -7.05
C ASP A 11 -6.44 5.88 -6.32
N LEU A 12 -6.66 4.60 -6.68
CA LEU A 12 -5.88 3.46 -6.20
C LEU A 12 -4.41 3.53 -6.65
N LEU A 13 -4.16 3.88 -7.90
CA LEU A 13 -2.81 4.01 -8.45
C LEU A 13 -2.07 5.19 -7.83
N LEU A 14 -2.72 6.34 -7.66
CA LEU A 14 -2.07 7.51 -7.05
C LEU A 14 -1.67 7.25 -5.59
N SER A 15 -2.51 6.55 -4.83
CA SER A 15 -2.27 6.26 -3.42
C SER A 15 -1.21 5.16 -3.22
N SER A 16 -1.17 4.12 -4.08
CA SER A 16 -0.16 3.06 -3.99
C SER A 16 1.20 3.45 -4.57
N VAL A 17 1.27 4.33 -5.58
CA VAL A 17 2.55 4.83 -6.14
C VAL A 17 3.32 5.68 -5.13
N PHE A 18 2.66 6.56 -4.39
CA PHE A 18 3.33 7.44 -3.42
C PHE A 18 3.92 6.68 -2.22
N ALA A 19 3.22 5.65 -1.73
CA ALA A 19 3.71 4.76 -0.67
C ALA A 19 4.82 3.80 -1.17
N SER A 20 4.67 3.28 -2.39
CA SER A 20 5.55 2.26 -2.94
C SER A 20 6.91 2.80 -3.36
N VAL A 21 6.96 3.98 -4.00
CA VAL A 21 8.20 4.53 -4.59
C VAL A 21 9.24 4.92 -3.53
N ASN A 22 8.82 5.44 -2.38
CA ASN A 22 9.78 5.96 -1.40
C ASN A 22 10.13 4.97 -0.27
N ASN A 23 9.20 4.11 0.16
CA ASN A 23 9.36 3.37 1.43
C ASN A 23 9.38 1.83 1.28
N LEU A 24 8.83 1.28 0.19
CA LEU A 24 8.62 -0.17 0.04
C LEU A 24 9.53 -0.86 -0.97
N TYR A 25 10.15 -0.13 -1.88
CA TYR A 25 11.10 -0.72 -2.85
C TYR A 25 12.31 -1.39 -2.18
N HIS A 26 12.62 -1.03 -0.94
CA HIS A 26 13.70 -1.62 -0.14
C HIS A 26 13.24 -2.85 0.67
N ARG A 27 11.94 -3.21 0.63
CA ARG A 27 11.31 -4.29 1.40
C ARG A 27 10.61 -5.30 0.47
N GLU A 28 11.42 -6.16 -0.12
CA GLU A 28 11.03 -7.15 -1.15
C GLU A 28 9.77 -8.00 -0.80
N PRO A 29 9.56 -8.47 0.44
CA PRO A 29 8.35 -9.21 0.81
C PRO A 29 7.05 -8.38 0.68
N LEU A 30 7.09 -7.10 1.05
CA LEU A 30 5.92 -6.22 0.99
C LEU A 30 5.57 -5.88 -0.45
N LYS A 31 6.59 -5.63 -1.27
CA LYS A 31 6.43 -5.44 -2.72
C LYS A 31 5.70 -6.62 -3.36
N LYS A 32 6.15 -7.85 -3.08
CA LYS A 32 5.49 -9.07 -3.59
C LYS A 32 4.02 -9.18 -3.16
N GLN A 33 3.67 -8.72 -1.98
CA GLN A 33 2.28 -8.73 -1.51
C GLN A 33 1.43 -7.71 -2.26
N ILE A 34 1.92 -6.49 -2.44
CA ILE A 34 1.25 -5.43 -3.22
C ILE A 34 1.06 -5.88 -4.68
N ASP A 35 2.08 -6.46 -5.30
CA ASP A 35 1.98 -6.97 -6.68
C ASP A 35 0.86 -8.02 -6.83
N ARG A 36 0.72 -8.92 -5.83
CA ARG A 36 -0.38 -9.91 -5.83
C ARG A 36 -1.75 -9.26 -5.69
N GLN A 37 -1.88 -8.20 -4.87
CA GLN A 37 -3.15 -7.48 -4.72
C GLN A 37 -3.53 -6.76 -6.02
N HIS A 38 -2.57 -6.11 -6.67
CA HIS A 38 -2.77 -5.48 -7.97
C HIS A 38 -3.22 -6.51 -9.02
N ALA A 39 -2.57 -7.67 -9.10
CA ALA A 39 -2.97 -8.74 -10.02
C ALA A 39 -4.40 -9.23 -9.77
N ARG A 40 -4.82 -9.39 -8.50
CA ARG A 40 -6.20 -9.76 -8.15
C ARG A 40 -7.21 -8.71 -8.60
N LEU A 41 -6.91 -7.43 -8.36
CA LEU A 41 -7.78 -6.34 -8.76
C LEU A 41 -7.91 -6.28 -10.30
N TYR A 42 -6.78 -6.35 -11.00
CA TYR A 42 -6.74 -6.38 -12.46
C TYR A 42 -7.61 -7.51 -13.02
N ASN A 43 -7.43 -8.73 -12.51
CA ASN A 43 -8.21 -9.90 -12.96
C ASN A 43 -9.71 -9.75 -12.68
N ALA A 44 -10.09 -9.16 -11.54
CA ALA A 44 -11.49 -8.92 -11.21
C ALA A 44 -12.14 -7.87 -12.15
N VAL A 45 -11.38 -6.84 -12.53
CA VAL A 45 -11.85 -5.80 -13.47
C VAL A 45 -11.95 -6.37 -14.89
N THR A 46 -10.91 -7.03 -15.40
CA THR A 46 -10.91 -7.60 -16.75
C THR A 46 -11.92 -8.74 -16.89
N GLY A 47 -12.12 -9.51 -15.82
CA GLY A 47 -13.16 -10.54 -15.72
C GLY A 47 -14.59 -10.00 -15.59
N ARG A 48 -14.79 -8.67 -15.53
CA ARG A 48 -16.10 -8.03 -15.35
C ARG A 48 -16.84 -8.51 -14.09
N LEU A 49 -16.10 -8.66 -12.99
CA LEU A 49 -16.61 -9.10 -11.68
C LEU A 49 -16.66 -7.90 -10.72
N PRO A 50 -17.69 -7.03 -10.80
CA PRO A 50 -17.70 -5.74 -10.11
C PRO A 50 -17.62 -5.85 -8.58
N ASP A 51 -18.31 -6.82 -7.98
CA ASP A 51 -18.28 -7.01 -6.52
C ASP A 51 -16.91 -7.50 -6.05
N GLN A 52 -16.26 -8.37 -6.82
CA GLN A 52 -14.91 -8.84 -6.52
C GLN A 52 -13.88 -7.74 -6.68
N ALA A 53 -14.00 -6.91 -7.72
CA ALA A 53 -13.14 -5.76 -7.94
C ALA A 53 -13.27 -4.76 -6.79
N ARG A 54 -14.50 -4.47 -6.35
CA ARG A 54 -14.75 -3.61 -5.20
C ARG A 54 -14.13 -4.18 -3.92
N LYS A 55 -14.32 -5.47 -3.65
CA LYS A 55 -13.73 -6.13 -2.47
C LYS A 55 -12.19 -6.09 -2.51
N ALA A 56 -11.59 -6.42 -3.65
CA ALA A 56 -10.14 -6.40 -3.83
C ALA A 56 -9.55 -5.00 -3.65
N ALA A 57 -10.22 -3.97 -4.17
CA ALA A 57 -9.87 -2.56 -3.99
C ALA A 57 -9.89 -2.16 -2.51
N SER A 58 -11.00 -2.43 -1.80
CA SER A 58 -11.13 -2.07 -0.38
C SER A 58 -10.09 -2.79 0.49
N GLU A 59 -9.83 -4.06 0.22
CA GLU A 59 -8.80 -4.85 0.90
C GLU A 59 -7.40 -4.26 0.68
N HIS A 60 -7.07 -3.91 -0.56
CA HIS A 60 -5.78 -3.31 -0.92
C HIS A 60 -5.56 -1.97 -0.17
N ILE A 61 -6.55 -1.06 -0.19
CA ILE A 61 -6.45 0.24 0.50
C ILE A 61 -6.24 0.02 2.00
N ARG A 62 -7.02 -0.88 2.62
CA ARG A 62 -6.89 -1.19 4.04
C ARG A 62 -5.48 -1.67 4.38
N GLN A 63 -4.93 -2.59 3.59
CA GLN A 63 -3.59 -3.13 3.83
C GLN A 63 -2.49 -2.09 3.61
N CYS A 64 -2.62 -1.22 2.60
CA CYS A 64 -1.69 -0.11 2.39
C CYS A 64 -1.67 0.87 3.57
N VAL A 65 -2.83 1.20 4.15
CA VAL A 65 -2.91 2.06 5.35
C VAL A 65 -2.19 1.41 6.54
N GLU A 66 -2.39 0.11 6.76
CA GLU A 66 -1.72 -0.60 7.84
C GLU A 66 -0.19 -0.64 7.65
N TYR A 67 0.29 -0.90 6.43
CA TYR A 67 1.73 -0.87 6.15
C TYR A 67 2.36 0.49 6.36
N LEU A 68 1.68 1.56 5.96
CA LEU A 68 2.16 2.92 6.20
C LEU A 68 2.28 3.21 7.70
N ARG A 69 1.30 2.79 8.50
CA ARG A 69 1.34 2.92 9.96
C ARG A 69 2.49 2.14 10.58
N GLU A 70 2.73 0.90 10.14
CA GLU A 70 3.83 0.07 10.62
C GLU A 70 5.19 0.70 10.31
N ILE A 71 5.34 1.25 9.10
CA ILE A 71 6.57 1.93 8.67
C ILE A 71 6.81 3.19 9.50
N GLU A 72 5.79 4.03 9.67
CA GLU A 72 5.89 5.26 10.48
C GLU A 72 6.26 4.94 11.95
N GLN A 73 5.68 3.89 12.52
CA GLN A 73 6.04 3.43 13.87
C GLN A 73 7.49 2.95 13.96
N GLU A 74 7.97 2.25 12.94
CA GLU A 74 9.35 1.77 12.91
C GLU A 74 10.35 2.92 12.75
N GLU A 75 10.05 3.90 11.90
CA GLU A 75 10.84 5.13 11.77
C GLU A 75 10.91 5.89 13.11
N GLN A 76 9.78 6.05 13.81
CA GLN A 76 9.74 6.66 15.14
C GLN A 76 10.56 5.88 16.18
N ARG A 77 10.54 4.54 16.12
CA ARG A 77 11.33 3.68 17.01
C ARG A 77 12.83 3.89 16.78
N LEU A 78 13.25 3.94 15.52
CA LEU A 78 14.64 4.18 15.13
C LEU A 78 15.12 5.55 15.65
N VAL A 79 14.36 6.62 15.39
CA VAL A 79 14.69 7.98 15.90
C VAL A 79 14.86 7.99 17.41
N ARG A 80 13.93 7.37 18.17
CA ARG A 80 14.04 7.28 19.64
C ARG A 80 15.28 6.50 20.08
N SER A 81 15.63 5.43 19.37
CA SER A 81 16.81 4.63 19.69
C SER A 81 18.11 5.39 19.44
N THR A 82 18.19 6.17 18.36
CA THR A 82 19.35 7.02 18.03
C THR A 82 19.52 8.15 19.02
N LEU A 83 18.44 8.87 19.36
CA LEU A 83 18.47 9.94 20.38
C LEU A 83 18.92 9.39 21.76
N ARG A 84 18.54 8.16 22.09
CA ARG A 84 19.01 7.50 23.31
C ARG A 84 20.49 7.11 23.23
N LEU A 85 21.04 6.80 22.06
CA LEU A 85 22.46 6.50 21.93
C LEU A 85 23.32 7.77 21.99
N GLU A 86 22.88 8.86 21.35
CA GLU A 86 23.58 10.15 21.37
C GLU A 86 23.50 10.86 22.73
N GLY A 87 22.44 10.65 23.51
CA GLY A 87 22.33 11.22 24.86
C GLY A 87 23.15 10.50 25.95
N TRP A 88 23.84 9.40 25.61
CA TRP A 88 24.72 8.63 26.51
C TRP A 88 26.21 8.79 26.16
N THR A 89 26.54 9.70 25.25
CA THR A 89 27.89 10.23 24.99
C THR A 89 27.98 11.67 25.47
#